data_AF-A0A0F8D8D9-F1
#
_entry.id   AF-A0A0F8D8D9-F1
#
_cell.length_a   1.000
_cell.length_b   1.000
_cell.length_c   1.000
_cell.angle_alpha   90.00
_cell.angle_beta   90.00
_cell.angle_gamma   90.00
#
_symmetry.space_group_name_H-M   'P 1'
#
loop_
_entity.id
_entity.type
_entity.pdbx_description
1 polymer ?
#
loop_
_entity_poly.entity_id
_entity_poly.type
_entity_poly.pdbx_seq_one_letter_code
_entity_poly.pdbx_strand_id
1 'polypeptide(L)'
;MKVSLFLIFMCWVLSAVSGCVVPDEGEHSSVSVEDIKVISLSEEYSTPVSGETGNVLNVTAYIVNADKADSSALLIRFKLEETDSDEPSSFRELATKNVELDYIKGRSMLQQSVQIAVPGPGTYDVEVSVFEDGKDPSTALGMVFFVGEEGEVGTF
;
A
#
# COMPACT_ATOMS: atom_id res chain seq x y z
N MET A 1 -45.98 38.78 -61.48
CA MET A 1 -44.57 39.22 -61.49
C MET A 1 -44.20 39.82 -60.14
N LYS A 2 -43.38 39.11 -59.36
CA LYS A 2 -42.17 39.60 -58.69
C LYS A 2 -41.56 38.44 -57.92
N VAL A 3 -40.45 37.95 -58.46
CA VAL A 3 -39.51 37.04 -57.82
C VAL A 3 -38.85 37.80 -56.67
N SER A 4 -38.70 37.19 -55.50
CA SER A 4 -37.57 37.50 -54.63
C SER A 4 -37.17 36.25 -53.86
N LEU A 5 -36.04 35.70 -54.28
CA LEU A 5 -35.41 34.47 -53.85
C LEU A 5 -34.06 34.86 -53.24
N PHE A 6 -33.97 35.06 -51.93
CA PHE A 6 -32.75 35.24 -51.11
C PHE A 6 -33.25 35.25 -49.65
N LEU A 7 -32.86 34.43 -48.67
CA LEU A 7 -31.64 33.65 -48.44
C LEU A 7 -32.01 32.30 -47.81
N ILE A 8 -31.53 31.22 -48.43
CA ILE A 8 -31.20 29.97 -47.75
C ILE A 8 -29.70 30.07 -47.50
N PHE A 9 -29.25 30.20 -46.26
CA PHE A 9 -27.95 29.68 -45.82
C PHE A 9 -27.80 29.85 -44.30
N MET A 10 -27.35 28.78 -43.63
CA MET A 10 -26.90 28.73 -42.22
C MET A 10 -28.03 28.92 -41.18
N CYS A 11 -28.39 27.96 -40.34
CA CYS A 11 -27.49 27.16 -39.52
C CYS A 11 -27.91 25.69 -39.53
N TRP A 12 -26.96 24.85 -39.95
CA TRP A 12 -26.99 23.43 -39.70
C TRP A 12 -26.94 23.17 -38.19
N VAL A 13 -27.79 22.23 -37.79
CA VAL A 13 -27.69 21.32 -36.65
C VAL A 13 -26.35 21.40 -35.90
N LEU A 14 -26.34 22.11 -34.77
CA LEU A 14 -25.33 21.91 -33.73
C LEU A 14 -25.99 21.13 -32.58
N SER A 15 -26.04 19.81 -32.78
CA SER A 15 -26.16 18.86 -31.69
C SER A 15 -24.87 18.96 -30.87
N ALA A 16 -24.86 19.83 -29.86
CA ALA A 16 -23.83 19.80 -28.84
C ALA A 16 -24.10 18.57 -27.95
N VAL A 17 -23.57 17.42 -28.35
CA VAL A 17 -23.36 16.31 -27.42
C VAL A 17 -22.25 16.79 -26.49
N SER A 18 -22.66 17.40 -25.37
CA SER A 18 -21.80 17.67 -24.23
C SER A 18 -21.49 16.35 -23.54
N GLY A 19 -20.62 15.55 -24.15
CA GLY A 19 -19.94 14.46 -23.49
C GLY A 19 -18.60 14.98 -23.01
N CYS A 20 -18.55 15.58 -21.82
CA CYS A 20 -17.31 15.57 -21.07
C CYS A 20 -17.04 14.10 -20.77
N VAL A 21 -16.19 13.46 -21.57
CA VAL A 21 -15.50 12.25 -21.15
C VAL A 21 -14.62 12.71 -19.99
N VAL A 22 -15.11 12.51 -18.77
CA VAL A 22 -14.24 12.43 -17.61
C VAL A 22 -13.29 11.26 -17.96
N PRO A 23 -11.98 11.48 -18.08
CA PRO A 23 -11.07 10.37 -18.20
C PRO A 23 -11.33 9.47 -17.00
N ASP A 24 -11.43 8.17 -17.25
CA ASP A 24 -11.52 7.13 -16.22
C ASP A 24 -10.22 7.21 -15.40
N GLU A 25 -10.17 8.15 -14.45
CA GLU A 25 -9.25 8.11 -13.32
C GLU A 25 -9.64 6.82 -12.62
N GLY A 26 -8.80 5.79 -12.76
CA GLY A 26 -9.02 4.49 -12.15
C GLY A 26 -9.46 4.68 -10.70
N GLU A 27 -10.45 3.91 -10.27
CA GLU A 27 -10.97 4.06 -8.91
C GLU A 27 -9.83 3.75 -7.92
N HIS A 28 -9.36 4.77 -7.20
CA HIS A 28 -8.36 4.57 -6.17
C HIS A 28 -8.90 3.64 -5.09
N SER A 29 -8.05 2.72 -4.61
CA SER A 29 -8.43 1.89 -3.46
C SER A 29 -8.79 2.76 -2.26
N SER A 30 -9.92 2.44 -1.63
CA SER A 30 -10.31 3.02 -0.33
C SER A 30 -9.73 2.21 0.84
N VAL A 31 -8.89 1.23 0.54
CA VAL A 31 -8.15 0.44 1.53
C VAL A 31 -6.76 1.05 1.69
N SER A 32 -6.40 1.44 2.91
CA SER A 32 -5.13 2.09 3.24
C SER A 32 -4.47 1.46 4.46
N VAL A 33 -3.15 1.55 4.52
CA VAL A 33 -2.39 1.28 5.75
C VAL A 33 -2.40 2.54 6.60
N GLU A 34 -2.89 2.45 7.83
CA GLU A 34 -3.00 3.59 8.75
C GLU A 34 -1.86 3.63 9.76
N ASP A 35 -1.35 2.47 10.16
CA ASP A 35 -0.29 2.36 11.15
C ASP A 35 0.52 1.07 10.97
N ILE A 36 1.78 1.10 11.42
CA ILE A 36 2.68 -0.04 11.45
C ILE A 36 3.25 -0.15 12.85
N LYS A 37 3.25 -1.38 13.37
CA LYS A 37 3.86 -1.73 14.65
C LYS A 37 4.88 -2.82 14.44
N VAL A 38 6.11 -2.56 14.89
CA VAL A 38 7.20 -3.54 14.90
C VAL A 38 7.52 -3.90 16.34
N ILE A 39 7.55 -5.20 16.65
CA ILE A 39 7.99 -5.72 17.94
C ILE A 39 8.98 -6.85 17.74
N SER A 40 9.97 -6.95 18.63
CA SER A 40 10.85 -8.11 18.71
C SER A 40 10.06 -9.32 19.23
N LEU A 41 10.19 -10.46 18.56
CA LEU A 41 9.75 -11.74 19.12
C LEU A 41 10.94 -12.35 19.87
N SER A 42 10.94 -12.24 21.19
CA SER A 42 11.92 -12.98 22.00
C SER A 42 11.73 -14.49 21.84
N GLU A 43 12.81 -15.25 22.05
CA GLU A 43 12.90 -16.70 21.82
C GLU A 43 11.84 -17.56 22.55
N GLU A 44 11.05 -16.99 23.47
CA GLU A 44 10.08 -17.72 24.29
C GLU A 44 8.86 -18.24 23.49
N TYR A 45 8.63 -17.73 22.27
CA TYR A 45 7.52 -18.15 21.39
C TYR A 45 7.95 -18.62 19.99
N SER A 46 9.25 -18.75 19.74
CA SER A 46 9.78 -19.09 18.42
C SER A 46 10.14 -20.58 18.34
N THR A 47 9.42 -21.35 17.53
CA THR A 47 9.99 -22.61 17.03
C THR A 47 11.14 -22.24 16.09
N PRO A 48 12.40 -22.65 16.37
CA PRO A 48 13.51 -22.32 15.50
C PRO A 48 13.28 -22.91 14.11
N VAL A 49 12.99 -22.05 13.13
CA VAL A 49 13.06 -22.43 11.72
C VAL A 49 14.55 -22.52 11.40
N SER A 50 15.01 -23.76 11.26
CA SER A 50 16.40 -24.14 11.04
C SER A 50 17.08 -23.27 9.97
N GLY A 51 17.99 -22.38 10.40
CA GLY A 51 18.95 -21.70 9.53
C GLY A 51 19.03 -20.17 9.61
N GLU A 52 18.03 -19.48 10.17
CA GLU A 52 18.07 -18.01 10.36
C GLU A 52 18.54 -17.66 11.77
N THR A 53 19.85 -17.46 11.94
CA THR A 53 20.41 -16.74 13.09
C THR A 53 20.18 -15.24 12.89
N GLY A 54 19.01 -14.76 13.27
CA GLY A 54 18.64 -13.34 13.20
C GLY A 54 17.52 -13.02 14.18
N ASN A 55 17.41 -11.77 14.61
CA ASN A 55 16.29 -11.35 15.45
C ASN A 55 15.01 -11.43 14.61
N VAL A 56 14.00 -12.16 15.09
CA VAL A 56 12.72 -12.26 14.39
C VAL A 56 11.80 -11.15 14.87
N LEU A 57 11.32 -10.34 13.95
CA LEU A 57 10.40 -9.25 14.22
C LEU A 57 8.99 -9.68 13.84
N ASN A 58 8.02 -9.31 14.67
CA ASN A 58 6.62 -9.35 14.28
C ASN A 58 6.20 -7.95 13.82
N VAL A 59 5.97 -7.81 12.52
CA VAL A 59 5.49 -6.57 11.89
C VAL A 59 3.99 -6.68 11.75
N THR A 60 3.26 -5.72 12.30
CA THR A 60 1.79 -5.66 12.24
C THR A 60 1.36 -4.39 11.54
N ALA A 61 0.55 -4.53 10.49
CA ALA A 61 -0.08 -3.43 9.79
C ALA A 61 -1.55 -3.30 10.24
N TYR A 62 -1.99 -2.05 10.44
CA TYR A 62 -3.38 -1.69 10.67
C TYR A 62 -3.95 -1.14 9.38
N ILE A 63 -4.87 -1.89 8.78
CA ILE A 63 -5.38 -1.62 7.43
C ILE A 63 -6.85 -1.27 7.54
N VAL A 64 -7.26 -0.14 6.97
CA VAL A 64 -8.63 0.35 7.03
C VAL A 64 -9.25 0.32 5.64
N ASN A 65 -10.45 -0.24 5.54
CA ASN A 65 -11.33 0.02 4.40
C ASN A 65 -12.27 1.17 4.78
N ALA A 66 -12.01 2.35 4.21
CA ALA A 66 -12.77 3.56 4.48
C ALA A 66 -14.10 3.62 3.70
N ASP A 67 -14.32 2.75 2.71
CA ASP A 67 -15.56 2.75 1.95
C ASP A 67 -16.70 2.02 2.69
N LYS A 68 -17.94 2.23 2.26
CA LYS A 68 -19.12 1.50 2.74
C LYS A 68 -19.20 0.08 2.17
N ALA A 69 -18.66 -0.15 0.97
CA ALA A 69 -18.63 -1.47 0.36
C ALA A 69 -17.44 -2.29 0.87
N ASP A 70 -17.57 -3.60 0.79
CA ASP A 70 -16.43 -4.52 0.96
C ASP A 70 -15.44 -4.30 -0.18
N SER A 71 -14.14 -4.47 0.10
CA SER A 71 -13.12 -4.40 -0.94
C SER A 71 -13.21 -5.60 -1.89
N SER A 72 -12.56 -5.51 -3.05
CA SER A 72 -12.20 -6.71 -3.82
C SER A 72 -11.04 -7.47 -3.15
N ALA A 73 -10.60 -8.56 -3.79
CA ALA A 73 -9.42 -9.30 -3.36
C ALA A 73 -8.20 -8.39 -3.33
N LEU A 74 -7.33 -8.59 -2.34
CA LEU A 74 -6.19 -7.73 -2.12
C LEU A 74 -4.93 -8.52 -1.76
N LEU A 75 -3.80 -7.92 -2.12
CA LEU A 75 -2.46 -8.34 -1.72
C LEU A 75 -1.88 -7.29 -0.78
N ILE A 76 -1.48 -7.70 0.42
CA ILE A 76 -0.70 -6.88 1.34
C ILE A 76 0.76 -7.29 1.21
N ARG A 77 1.64 -6.33 0.94
CA ARG A 77 3.08 -6.54 0.83
C ARG A 77 3.78 -5.83 1.98
N PHE A 78 4.61 -6.57 2.71
CA PHE A 78 5.55 -6.06 3.69
C PHE A 78 6.94 -6.17 3.10
N LYS A 79 7.66 -5.05 2.99
CA LYS A 79 9.01 -4.98 2.46
C LYS A 79 9.94 -4.44 3.54
N LEU A 80 10.99 -5.19 3.86
CA LEU A 80 12.01 -4.78 4.81
C LEU A 80 13.25 -4.33 4.04
N GLU A 81 13.76 -3.16 4.39
CA GLU A 81 14.97 -2.58 3.82
C GLU A 81 15.97 -2.21 4.92
N GLU A 82 17.24 -2.43 4.64
CA GLU A 82 18.35 -1.88 5.42
C GLU A 82 18.58 -0.43 5.00
N THR A 83 18.64 0.48 5.97
CA THR A 83 18.98 1.89 5.73
C THR A 83 20.40 2.14 6.20
N ASP A 84 21.33 2.37 5.28
CA ASP A 84 22.67 2.80 5.64
C ASP A 84 22.63 4.24 6.17
N SER A 85 23.13 4.47 7.39
CA SER A 85 23.14 5.81 7.99
C SER A 85 24.04 6.81 7.26
N ASP A 86 24.98 6.31 6.46
CA ASP A 86 26.04 7.10 5.85
C ASP A 86 25.70 7.55 4.41
N GLU A 87 24.79 6.86 3.72
CA GLU A 87 24.24 7.29 2.44
C GLU A 87 22.70 7.22 2.46
N PRO A 88 21.99 8.36 2.51
CA PRO A 88 20.52 8.40 2.63
C PRO A 88 19.77 7.90 1.38
N SER A 89 20.47 7.31 0.40
CA SER A 89 19.91 6.81 -0.86
C SER A 89 20.26 5.36 -1.17
N SER A 90 21.01 4.65 -0.31
CA SER A 90 21.21 3.19 -0.44
C SER A 90 20.21 2.44 0.43
N PHE A 91 19.06 2.12 -0.15
CA PHE A 91 18.15 1.13 0.42
C PHE A 91 18.50 -0.24 -0.14
N ARG A 92 18.72 -1.20 0.75
CA ARG A 92 18.92 -2.59 0.37
C ARG A 92 17.73 -3.42 0.83
N GLU A 93 16.95 -3.94 -0.12
CA GLU A 93 15.88 -4.88 0.20
C GLU A 93 16.45 -6.15 0.84
N LEU A 94 15.95 -6.47 2.03
CA LEU A 94 16.33 -7.65 2.80
C LEU A 94 15.30 -8.77 2.70
N ALA A 95 14.01 -8.41 2.76
CA ALA A 95 12.93 -9.37 2.72
C ALA A 95 11.63 -8.76 2.18
N THR A 96 10.84 -9.59 1.50
CA THR A 96 9.45 -9.27 1.12
C THR A 96 8.54 -10.40 1.59
N LYS A 97 7.44 -10.05 2.27
CA LYS A 97 6.36 -10.97 2.66
C LYS A 97 5.05 -10.49 2.07
N ASN A 98 4.30 -11.42 1.49
CA ASN A 98 3.02 -11.15 0.86
C ASN A 98 1.91 -11.91 1.61
N VAL A 99 0.77 -11.25 1.80
CA VAL A 99 -0.46 -11.85 2.34
C VAL A 99 -1.59 -11.56 1.36
N GLU A 100 -2.22 -12.61 0.86
CA GLU A 100 -3.42 -12.51 0.03
C GLU A 100 -4.68 -12.59 0.92
N LEU A 101 -5.66 -11.75 0.63
CA LEU A 101 -6.97 -11.74 1.31
C LEU A 101 -8.09 -11.62 0.29
N ASP A 102 -9.20 -12.30 0.57
CA ASP A 102 -10.38 -12.27 -0.30
C ASP A 102 -11.07 -10.90 -0.30
N TYR A 103 -11.16 -10.25 0.86
CA TYR A 103 -11.72 -8.89 1.02
C TYR A 103 -11.49 -8.35 2.45
N ILE A 104 -11.64 -7.04 2.61
CA ILE A 104 -11.82 -6.34 3.89
C ILE A 104 -13.22 -5.71 3.89
N LYS A 105 -13.97 -5.92 4.97
CA LYS A 105 -15.33 -5.38 5.10
C LYS A 105 -15.35 -3.86 5.02
N GLY A 106 -16.39 -3.30 4.42
CA GLY A 106 -16.62 -1.86 4.41
C GLY A 106 -16.68 -1.29 5.83
N ARG A 107 -16.11 -0.10 6.03
CA ARG A 107 -16.03 0.61 7.32
C ARG A 107 -15.43 -0.25 8.44
N SER A 108 -14.41 -1.02 8.12
CA SER A 108 -13.73 -1.89 9.09
C SER A 108 -12.22 -1.73 9.04
N MET A 109 -11.57 -2.25 10.09
CA MET A 109 -10.12 -2.32 10.21
C MET A 109 -9.71 -3.78 10.35
N LEU A 110 -8.64 -4.15 9.65
CA LEU A 110 -7.95 -5.43 9.77
C LEU A 110 -6.57 -5.20 10.40
N GLN A 111 -6.18 -6.09 11.31
CA GLN A 111 -4.80 -6.23 11.75
C GLN A 111 -4.18 -7.42 11.05
N GLN A 112 -3.11 -7.19 10.30
CA GLN A 112 -2.36 -8.23 9.62
C GLN A 112 -0.92 -8.22 10.08
N SER A 113 -0.43 -9.38 10.54
CA SER A 113 0.96 -9.52 11.00
C SER A 113 1.74 -10.51 10.14
N VAL A 114 3.04 -10.27 10.03
CA VAL A 114 4.03 -11.18 9.44
C VAL A 114 5.27 -11.23 10.32
N GLN A 115 5.99 -12.35 10.26
CA GLN A 115 7.30 -12.49 10.88
C GLN A 115 8.41 -12.28 9.84
N ILE A 116 9.38 -11.44 10.17
CA ILE A 116 10.52 -11.11 9.30
C ILE A 116 11.80 -11.19 10.14
N ALA A 117 12.80 -11.94 9.68
CA ALA A 117 14.12 -11.98 10.30
C ALA A 117 14.97 -10.79 9.86
N VAL A 118 15.70 -10.17 10.79
CA VAL A 118 16.74 -9.18 10.49
C VAL A 118 18.14 -9.77 10.69
N PRO A 119 19.13 -9.37 9.87
CA PRO A 119 20.46 -9.97 9.90
C PRO A 119 21.30 -9.57 11.13
N GLY A 120 20.96 -8.46 11.79
CA GLY A 120 21.69 -8.00 12.97
C GLY A 120 21.20 -6.65 13.50
N PRO A 121 21.97 -6.00 14.38
CA PRO A 121 21.70 -4.65 14.83
C PRO A 121 21.85 -3.65 13.68
N GLY A 122 21.05 -2.59 13.69
CA GLY A 122 21.07 -1.59 12.62
C GLY A 122 19.79 -0.77 12.51
N THR A 123 19.76 0.11 11.52
CA THR A 123 18.57 0.90 11.15
C THR A 123 17.90 0.27 9.95
N TYR A 124 16.58 0.09 10.07
CA TYR A 124 15.78 -0.56 9.07
C TYR A 124 14.55 0.30 8.75
N ASP A 125 14.04 0.13 7.55
CA ASP A 125 12.73 0.63 7.16
C ASP A 125 11.83 -0.55 6.80
N VAL A 126 10.57 -0.48 7.22
CA VAL A 126 9.54 -1.39 6.75
C VAL A 126 8.47 -0.62 6.01
N GLU A 127 8.29 -0.95 4.74
CA GLU A 127 7.24 -0.42 3.90
C GLU A 127 6.10 -1.45 3.80
N VAL A 128 4.87 -0.99 4.02
CA VAL A 128 3.66 -1.80 3.82
C VAL A 128 2.78 -1.17 2.75
N SER A 129 2.42 -1.98 1.76
CA SER A 129 1.64 -1.58 0.59
C SER A 129 0.43 -2.50 0.40
N VAL A 130 -0.70 -1.94 -0.04
CA VAL A 130 -1.93 -2.68 -0.34
C VAL A 130 -2.27 -2.54 -1.82
N PHE A 131 -2.53 -3.67 -2.47
CA PHE A 131 -2.94 -3.76 -3.87
C PHE A 131 -4.32 -4.40 -3.93
N GLU A 132 -5.35 -3.61 -4.23
CA GLU A 132 -6.72 -4.09 -4.42
C GLU A 132 -6.98 -4.40 -5.89
N ASP A 133 -7.59 -5.55 -6.19
CA ASP A 133 -7.82 -6.00 -7.57
C ASP A 133 -8.73 -5.03 -8.33
N GLY A 134 -8.28 -4.66 -9.53
CA GLY A 134 -8.97 -3.70 -10.41
C GLY A 134 -8.84 -2.23 -10.01
N LYS A 135 -8.05 -1.90 -8.98
CA LYS A 135 -7.86 -0.52 -8.51
C LYS A 135 -6.39 -0.10 -8.50
N ASP A 136 -6.17 1.21 -8.53
CA ASP A 136 -4.82 1.74 -8.34
C ASP A 136 -4.35 1.48 -6.90
N PRO A 137 -3.06 1.13 -6.70
CA PRO A 137 -2.51 0.84 -5.38
C PRO A 137 -2.68 2.05 -4.44
N SER A 138 -2.94 1.78 -3.17
CA SER A 138 -2.91 2.83 -2.16
C SER A 138 -1.48 3.32 -1.92
N THR A 139 -1.33 4.54 -1.40
CA THR A 139 -0.03 5.02 -0.92
C THR A 139 0.54 4.03 0.11
N ALA A 140 1.80 3.65 -0.08
CA ALA A 140 2.53 2.82 0.87
C ALA A 140 2.83 3.60 2.15
N LEU A 141 2.85 2.91 3.28
CA LEU A 141 3.29 3.48 4.56
C LEU A 141 4.64 2.88 4.95
N GLY A 142 5.62 3.74 5.21
CA GLY A 142 6.94 3.35 5.70
C GLY A 142 7.08 3.62 7.19
N MET A 143 7.90 2.82 7.87
CA MET A 143 8.27 3.01 9.27
C MET A 143 9.76 2.68 9.46
N VAL A 144 10.53 3.71 9.84
CA VAL A 144 11.93 3.56 10.21
C VAL A 144 12.03 3.17 11.69
N PHE A 145 12.84 2.16 11.98
CA PHE A 145 13.11 1.67 13.33
C PHE A 145 14.57 1.23 13.46
N PHE A 146 15.05 1.06 14.69
CA PHE A 146 16.36 0.48 14.94
C PHE A 146 16.24 -0.82 15.74
N VAL A 147 17.18 -1.73 15.48
CA VAL A 147 17.37 -2.97 16.23
C VAL A 147 18.70 -2.89 16.95
N GLY A 148 18.69 -3.06 18.27
CA GLY A 148 19.90 -3.05 19.08
C GLY A 148 20.61 -4.41 19.13
N GLU A 149 21.72 -4.45 19.87
CA GLU A 149 22.60 -5.63 20.01
C GLU A 149 21.88 -6.84 20.63
N GLU A 150 20.91 -6.60 21.51
CA GLU A 150 20.14 -7.66 22.18
C GLU A 150 18.82 -7.97 21.43
N GLY A 151 18.62 -7.40 20.24
CA GLY A 151 17.41 -7.57 19.44
C GLY A 151 16.23 -6.73 19.90
N GLU A 152 16.45 -5.77 20.79
CA GLU A 152 15.46 -4.78 21.18
C GLU A 152 15.11 -3.87 20.00
N VAL A 153 13.82 -3.58 19.84
CA VAL A 153 13.32 -2.68 18.79
C VAL A 153 13.03 -1.33 19.41
N GLY A 154 13.58 -0.27 18.82
CA GLY A 154 13.22 1.10 19.14
C GLY A 154 12.73 1.87 17.92
N THR A 155 11.91 2.88 18.17
CA THR A 155 11.32 3.76 17.15
C THR A 155 11.80 5.18 17.39
N PHE A 156 11.88 5.99 16.34
CA PHE A 156 12.29 7.39 16.41
C PHE A 156 11.16 8.33 16.86
#